data_AF-A0A7V3NPQ7-F1
#
_entry.id   AF-A0A7V3NPQ7-F1
#
_cell.length_a   1.000
_cell.length_b   1.000
_cell.length_c   1.000
_cell.angle_alpha   90.00
_cell.angle_beta   90.00
_cell.angle_gamma   90.00
#
_symmetry.space_group_name_H-M   'P 1'
#
loop_
_entity.id
_entity.type
_entity.pdbx_description
1 polymer ?
#
loop_
_entity_poly.entity_id
_entity_poly.type
_entity_poly.pdbx_seq_one_letter_code
_entity_poly.pdbx_strand_id
1 'polypeptide(L)'
;MKSPEDCRLFETCSAPLCPLDPGLKMRNWFPEEPVCRSIKYRTRWIKKQKSIQKHHTETWFKGGPWKILDLIKVSRPRKTRPLSEQERNALRERIKSLHMARKKSIELGKDGVQAYG
;
A
#
# COMPACT_ATOMS: atom_id res chain seq x y z
N MET A 1 -2.10 -19.77 -15.84
CA MET A 1 -2.26 -18.48 -15.11
C MET A 1 -3.05 -17.54 -16.02
N LYS A 2 -3.92 -16.68 -15.49
CA LYS A 2 -4.67 -15.73 -16.34
C LYS A 2 -3.83 -14.49 -16.59
N SER A 3 -3.76 -14.03 -17.84
CA SER A 3 -3.03 -12.84 -18.26
C SER A 3 -4.00 -11.67 -18.51
N PRO A 4 -3.52 -10.42 -18.65
CA PRO A 4 -4.36 -9.28 -19.01
C PRO A 4 -5.19 -9.49 -20.29
N GLU A 5 -4.64 -10.23 -21.27
CA GLU A 5 -5.29 -10.55 -22.55
C GLU A 5 -6.55 -11.42 -22.38
N ASP A 6 -6.65 -12.21 -21.30
CA ASP A 6 -7.86 -12.99 -20.95
C ASP A 6 -9.03 -12.11 -20.43
N CYS A 7 -8.84 -10.79 -20.37
CA CYS A 7 -9.83 -9.84 -19.91
C CYS A 7 -10.58 -9.24 -21.09
N ARG A 8 -11.92 -9.36 -21.10
CA ARG A 8 -12.78 -8.74 -22.12
C ARG A 8 -12.65 -7.21 -22.23
N LEU A 9 -12.10 -6.57 -21.21
CA LEU A 9 -11.89 -5.12 -21.17
C LEU A 9 -10.43 -4.75 -21.52
N PHE A 10 -9.57 -5.69 -21.92
CA PHE A 10 -8.14 -5.43 -22.07
C PHE A 10 -7.84 -4.21 -22.94
N GLU A 11 -8.46 -4.12 -24.12
CA GLU A 11 -8.25 -3.02 -25.07
C GLU A 11 -9.01 -1.73 -24.74
N THR A 12 -10.07 -1.83 -23.93
CA THR A 12 -10.99 -0.71 -23.66
C THR A 12 -10.89 -0.17 -22.23
N CYS A 13 -10.11 -0.84 -21.37
CA CYS A 13 -9.94 -0.45 -19.98
C CYS A 13 -8.95 0.71 -19.88
N SER A 14 -9.46 1.87 -19.52
CA SER A 14 -8.66 3.08 -19.32
C SER A 14 -7.74 3.03 -18.09
N ALA A 15 -7.81 2.00 -17.25
CA ALA A 15 -7.03 1.92 -16.03
C ALA A 15 -5.55 1.59 -16.32
N PRO A 16 -4.59 2.34 -15.77
CA PRO A 16 -3.17 2.13 -16.07
C PRO A 16 -2.61 0.83 -15.48
N LEU A 17 -3.24 0.30 -14.44
CA LEU A 17 -2.84 -0.93 -13.76
C LEU A 17 -3.93 -2.00 -13.84
N CYS A 18 -3.57 -3.17 -14.35
CA CYS A 18 -4.45 -4.33 -14.46
C CYS A 18 -4.22 -5.31 -13.29
N PRO A 19 -5.28 -5.84 -12.65
CA PRO A 19 -5.15 -6.83 -11.57
C PRO A 19 -4.52 -8.17 -12.03
N LEU A 20 -4.47 -8.43 -13.33
CA LEU A 20 -3.89 -9.64 -13.92
C LEU A 20 -2.45 -9.42 -14.40
N ASP A 21 -1.93 -8.19 -14.33
CA ASP A 21 -0.56 -7.88 -14.74
C ASP A 21 0.43 -8.47 -13.70
N PRO A 22 1.37 -9.35 -14.11
CA PRO A 22 2.39 -9.87 -13.19
C PRO A 22 3.30 -8.78 -12.62
N GLY A 23 3.49 -7.67 -13.33
CA GLY A 23 4.28 -6.51 -12.89
C GLY A 23 3.57 -5.60 -11.90
N LEU A 24 2.31 -5.89 -11.54
CA LEU A 24 1.47 -5.01 -10.72
C LEU A 24 2.12 -4.62 -9.37
N LYS A 25 2.89 -5.53 -8.75
CA LYS A 25 3.52 -5.30 -7.44
C LYS A 25 4.62 -4.23 -7.48
N MET A 26 5.19 -3.94 -8.65
CA MET A 26 6.28 -2.98 -8.82
C MET A 26 5.78 -1.59 -9.24
N ARG A 27 4.48 -1.45 -9.50
CA ARG A 27 3.89 -0.21 -10.02
C ARG A 27 3.00 0.45 -8.97
N ASN A 28 2.96 1.78 -9.02
CA ASN A 28 2.11 2.59 -8.16
C ASN A 28 0.89 3.07 -8.94
N TRP A 29 -0.25 3.18 -8.25
CA TRP A 29 -1.46 3.82 -8.76
C TRP A 29 -1.74 5.07 -7.93
N PHE A 30 -2.21 6.13 -8.58
CA PHE A 30 -2.54 7.41 -7.97
C PHE A 30 -4.06 7.65 -7.96
N PRO A 31 -4.61 8.33 -6.93
CA PRO A 31 -6.05 8.54 -6.78
C PRO A 31 -6.77 9.23 -7.94
N GLU A 32 -6.05 10.05 -8.71
CA GLU A 32 -6.54 10.77 -9.88
C GLU A 32 -6.67 9.86 -11.11
N GLU A 33 -5.99 8.71 -11.10
CA GLU A 33 -5.99 7.77 -12.22
C GLU A 33 -7.26 6.89 -12.22
N PRO A 34 -7.76 6.51 -13.41
CA PRO A 34 -8.92 5.63 -13.53
C PRO A 34 -8.64 4.24 -12.93
N VAL A 35 -9.65 3.68 -12.25
CA VAL A 35 -9.59 2.33 -11.65
C VAL A 35 -10.21 1.29 -12.59
N CYS A 36 -9.67 0.07 -12.58
CA CYS A 36 -10.21 -1.04 -13.37
C CYS A 36 -11.71 -1.27 -13.09
N ARG A 37 -12.48 -1.41 -14.17
CA ARG A 37 -13.95 -1.58 -14.14
C ARG A 37 -14.40 -3.05 -14.22
N SER A 38 -13.48 -4.00 -14.34
CA SER A 38 -13.81 -5.42 -14.46
C SER A 38 -14.55 -5.95 -13.23
N ILE A 39 -15.77 -6.45 -13.45
CA ILE A 39 -16.58 -7.10 -12.42
C ILE A 39 -16.01 -8.49 -12.12
N LYS A 40 -15.58 -9.22 -13.17
CA LYS A 40 -15.04 -10.59 -13.09
C LYS A 40 -13.76 -10.68 -12.25
N TYR A 41 -12.90 -9.67 -12.35
CA TYR A 41 -11.61 -9.64 -11.65
C TYR A 41 -11.59 -8.63 -10.50
N ARG A 42 -12.75 -8.38 -9.86
CA ARG A 42 -12.89 -7.37 -8.79
C ARG A 42 -12.20 -7.81 -7.49
N THR A 43 -10.91 -7.58 -7.40
CA THR A 43 -10.07 -7.92 -6.24
C THR A 43 -10.24 -6.92 -5.08
N ARG A 44 -9.70 -7.28 -3.90
CA ARG A 44 -9.60 -6.35 -2.75
C ARG A 44 -8.78 -5.10 -3.09
N TRP A 45 -7.78 -5.22 -3.98
CA TRP A 45 -6.97 -4.11 -4.45
C TRP A 45 -7.82 -3.07 -5.21
N ILE A 46 -8.64 -3.50 -6.17
CA ILE A 46 -9.59 -2.62 -6.88
C ILE A 46 -10.58 -1.95 -5.91
N LYS A 47 -11.11 -2.71 -4.94
CA LYS A 47 -12.02 -2.14 -3.92
C LYS A 47 -11.34 -1.03 -3.12
N LYS A 48 -10.07 -1.23 -2.76
CA LYS A 48 -9.28 -0.25 -2.02
C LYS A 48 -9.02 1.01 -2.85
N GLN A 49 -8.64 0.87 -4.12
CA GLN A 49 -8.47 2.03 -5.03
C GLN A 49 -9.75 2.86 -5.13
N LYS A 50 -10.92 2.23 -5.33
CA LYS A 50 -12.21 2.93 -5.38
C LYS A 50 -12.56 3.65 -4.07
N SER A 51 -12.25 3.04 -2.93
CA SER A 51 -12.43 3.68 -1.62
C SER A 51 -11.50 4.88 -1.45
N ILE A 52 -10.23 4.75 -1.86
CA ILE A 52 -9.28 5.87 -1.85
C ILE A 52 -9.75 6.98 -2.78
N GLN A 53 -10.20 6.68 -4.00
CA GLN A 53 -10.68 7.68 -4.95
C GLN A 53 -11.90 8.45 -4.42
N LYS A 54 -12.88 7.74 -3.83
CA LYS A 54 -14.05 8.35 -3.20
C LYS A 54 -13.67 9.32 -2.08
N HIS A 55 -12.77 8.89 -1.18
CA HIS A 55 -12.36 9.75 -0.08
C HIS A 55 -11.38 10.83 -0.52
N HIS A 56 -10.57 10.60 -1.55
CA HIS A 56 -9.68 11.60 -2.14
C HIS A 56 -10.48 12.82 -2.59
N THR A 57 -11.59 12.60 -3.30
CA THR A 57 -12.50 13.69 -3.69
C THR A 57 -13.15 14.35 -2.47
N GLU A 58 -13.62 13.58 -1.48
CA GLU A 58 -14.29 14.14 -0.28
C GLU A 58 -13.35 14.97 0.61
N THR A 59 -12.07 14.58 0.73
CA THR A 59 -11.09 15.26 1.59
C THR A 59 -10.46 16.48 0.93
N TRP A 60 -10.33 16.51 -0.41
CA TRP A 60 -9.81 17.68 -1.13
C TRP A 60 -10.77 18.88 -1.03
N PHE A 61 -12.09 18.63 -1.10
CA PHE A 61 -13.11 19.68 -0.99
C PHE A 61 -13.28 20.27 0.42
N LYS A 62 -12.78 19.60 1.47
CA LYS A 62 -12.93 20.05 2.87
C LYS A 62 -11.65 20.62 3.51
N GLY A 63 -10.71 21.08 2.69
CA GLY A 63 -9.73 22.09 3.12
C GLY A 63 -8.54 21.57 3.92
N GLY A 64 -7.72 20.69 3.35
CA GLY A 64 -6.30 20.69 3.72
C GLY A 64 -5.54 19.37 3.56
N PRO A 65 -4.20 19.43 3.57
CA PRO A 65 -3.31 18.31 3.38
C PRO A 65 -3.20 17.48 4.66
N TRP A 66 -4.26 16.77 5.04
CA TRP A 66 -4.23 15.86 6.18
C TRP A 66 -5.00 14.57 5.96
N LYS A 67 -4.50 13.37 6.28
CA LYS A 67 -3.14 12.80 6.43
C LYS A 67 -3.41 11.28 6.35
N ILE A 68 -2.58 10.51 5.65
CA ILE A 68 -2.68 9.03 5.56
C ILE A 68 -2.85 8.33 6.92
N LEU A 69 -2.41 9.00 8.00
CA LEU A 69 -2.57 8.62 9.40
C LEU A 69 -4.02 8.44 9.86
N ASP A 70 -4.98 9.24 9.37
CA ASP A 70 -6.37 9.13 9.84
C ASP A 70 -7.08 7.93 9.21
N LEU A 71 -6.76 7.58 7.95
CA LEU A 71 -7.17 6.30 7.37
C LEU A 71 -6.59 5.10 8.13
N ILE A 72 -5.33 5.19 8.59
CA ILE A 72 -4.69 4.15 9.40
C ILE A 72 -5.41 3.99 10.75
N LYS A 73 -5.86 5.08 11.37
CA LYS A 73 -6.63 5.03 12.63
C LYS A 73 -8.00 4.38 12.46
N VAL A 74 -8.70 4.65 11.35
CA VAL A 74 -10.02 4.07 11.08
C VAL A 74 -9.93 2.60 10.67
N SER A 75 -8.85 2.21 9.97
CA SER A 75 -8.71 0.86 9.39
C SER A 75 -8.09 -0.17 10.35
N ARG A 76 -7.44 0.26 11.44
CA ARG A 76 -6.86 -0.67 12.42
C ARG A 76 -7.93 -1.07 13.44
N PRO A 77 -8.10 -2.37 13.74
CA PRO A 77 -8.98 -2.78 14.83
C PRO A 77 -8.48 -2.10 16.12
N ARG A 78 -9.33 -1.28 16.74
CA ARG A 78 -9.02 -0.72 18.05
C ARG A 78 -8.96 -1.89 19.02
N LYS A 79 -7.82 -2.10 19.69
CA LYS A 79 -7.82 -2.95 20.89
C LYS A 79 -8.79 -2.30 21.87
N THR A 80 -9.77 -3.06 22.34
CA THR A 80 -10.83 -2.60 23.26
C THR A 80 -10.28 -2.18 24.63
N ARG A 81 -9.04 -2.55 24.94
CA ARG A 81 -8.31 -2.16 26.15
C ARG A 81 -6.89 -1.66 25.84
N PRO A 82 -6.31 -0.85 26.73
CA PRO A 82 -4.89 -0.53 26.71
C PRO A 82 -4.01 -1.80 26.72
N LEU A 83 -2.82 -1.69 26.14
CA LEU A 83 -1.80 -2.74 26.22
C LEU A 83 -1.32 -2.89 27.67
N SER A 84 -1.14 -4.14 28.12
CA SER A 84 -0.49 -4.40 29.41
C SER A 84 0.99 -3.97 29.39
N GLU A 85 1.60 -3.81 30.58
CA GLU A 85 3.03 -3.53 30.75
C GLU A 85 3.89 -4.50 29.92
N GLN A 86 3.59 -5.80 30.00
CA GLN A 86 4.29 -6.86 29.28
C GLN A 86 4.12 -6.71 27.77
N GLU A 87 2.91 -6.43 27.28
CA GLU A 87 2.65 -6.20 25.85
C GLU A 87 3.41 -4.96 25.34
N ARG A 88 3.49 -3.89 26.13
CA ARG A 88 4.25 -2.67 25.80
C ARG A 88 5.75 -2.96 25.71
N ASN A 89 6.29 -3.71 26.66
CA ASN A 89 7.70 -4.07 26.67
C ASN A 89 8.04 -4.98 25.49
N ALA A 90 7.21 -5.99 25.19
CA ALA A 90 7.38 -6.84 24.03
C ALA A 90 7.36 -6.04 22.70
N LEU A 91 6.45 -5.06 22.59
CA LEU A 91 6.40 -4.18 21.42
C LEU A 91 7.67 -3.32 21.30
N ARG A 92 8.17 -2.77 22.41
CA ARG A 92 9.42 -1.98 22.45
C ARG A 92 10.61 -2.81 21.96
N GLU A 93 10.77 -4.02 22.49
CA GLU A 93 11.87 -4.92 22.08
C GLU A 93 11.76 -5.33 20.61
N ARG A 94 10.54 -5.58 20.11
CA ARG A 94 10.33 -5.86 18.69
C ARG A 94 10.71 -4.67 17.80
N ILE A 95 10.35 -3.44 18.19
CA ILE A 95 10.72 -2.23 17.45
C ILE A 95 12.23 -2.03 17.45
N LYS A 96 12.91 -2.21 18.59
CA LYS A 96 14.37 -2.15 18.70
C LYS A 96 15.04 -3.16 17.78
N SER A 97 14.58 -4.41 17.80
CA SER A 97 15.11 -5.48 16.94
C SER A 97 14.98 -5.14 15.45
N LEU A 98 13.81 -4.65 15.02
CA LEU A 98 13.60 -4.22 13.63
C LEU A 98 14.50 -3.03 13.24
N HIS A 99 14.70 -2.08 14.15
CA HIS A 99 15.59 -0.94 13.91
C HIS A 99 17.04 -1.41 13.75
N MET A 100 17.52 -2.29 14.64
CA MET A 100 18.86 -2.84 14.56
C MET A 100 19.06 -3.68 13.29
N ALA A 101 18.07 -4.50 12.92
CA ALA A 101 18.11 -5.27 11.69
C ALA A 101 18.20 -4.36 10.46
N ARG A 102 17.40 -3.29 10.40
CA ARG A 102 17.47 -2.30 9.33
C ARG A 102 18.82 -1.58 9.29
N LYS A 103 19.36 -1.18 10.46
CA LYS A 103 20.68 -0.53 10.56
C LYS A 103 21.77 -1.46 10.02
N LYS A 104 21.77 -2.73 10.44
CA LYS A 104 22.68 -3.76 9.94
C LYS A 104 22.55 -3.98 8.42
N SER A 105 21.33 -4.02 7.87
CA SER A 105 21.12 -4.13 6.42
C SER A 105 21.63 -2.91 5.65
N ILE A 106 21.55 -1.71 6.23
CA ILE A 106 22.11 -0.48 5.63
C ILE A 106 23.63 -0.51 5.69
N GLU A 107 24.23 -0.95 6.80
CA GLU A 107 25.69 -1.08 6.95
C GLU A 107 26.24 -2.09 5.95
N LEU A 108 25.66 -3.29 5.87
CA LEU A 108 26.05 -4.32 4.88
C LEU A 108 25.84 -3.86 3.43
N GLY A 109 24.86 -2.99 3.18
CA GLY A 109 24.62 -2.41 1.86
C GLY A 109 25.58 -1.29 1.45
N LYS A 110 26.27 -0.66 2.42
CA LYS A 110 27.27 0.39 2.15
C LYS A 110 28.62 -0.18 1.72
N ASP A 111 28.94 -1.41 2.11
CA ASP A 111 30.18 -2.09 1.71
C ASP A 111 30.17 -2.57 0.24
N GLY A 112 29.01 -2.49 -0.44
CA GLY A 112 28.85 -2.88 -1.85
C GLY A 112 28.84 -1.73 -2.86
N VAL A 113 29.03 -0.48 -2.43
CA VAL A 113 29.02 0.71 -3.32
C VAL A 113 30.44 1.20 -3.57
N GLN A 114 31.30 0.33 -4.13
CA GLN A 114 32.60 0.75 -4.63
C GLN A 114 33.05 -0.14 -5.79
N ALA A 115 32.30 -0.11 -6.90
CA ALA A 115 32.74 -0.71 -8.16
C ALA A 115 31.93 -0.18 -9.36
N TYR A 116 31.98 1.13 -9.63
CA TYR A 116 31.90 1.70 -10.99
C TYR A 116 32.52 3.10 -10.94
N GLY A 117 33.79 3.17 -11.34
CA GLY A 117 34.56 4.38 -11.62
C GLY A 117 35.48 4.08 -12.79
#